data_AF-X7Z1R6-F1
#
_entry.id   AF-X7Z1R6-F1
#
_cell.length_a   1.000
_cell.length_b   1.000
_cell.length_c   1.000
_cell.angle_alpha   90.00
_cell.angle_beta   90.00
_cell.angle_gamma   90.00
#
_symmetry.space_group_name_H-M   'P 1'
#
loop_
_entity.id
_entity.type
_entity.pdbx_description
1 polymer ?
#
loop_
_entity_poly.entity_id
_entity_poly.type
_entity_poly.pdbx_seq_one_letter_code
_entity_poly.pdbx_strand_id
1 'polypeptide(L)'
;MIAAAVVFASAVGCGGDRHPAESTPAPTPAPVTRSNLPYDHTPGVAPADEQSFVNATNGFGLDLFRRMSAANEKNLVFSPLSLSVALSMAYAGAAGDTAAEMKTVLRDPFWQ
;
A
#
# COMPACT_ATOMS: atom_id res chain seq x y z
N MET A 1 -1.08 -27.49 53.97
CA MET A 1 -0.64 -28.25 52.78
C MET A 1 -1.84 -28.30 51.85
N ILE A 2 -1.91 -27.69 50.68
CA ILE A 2 -0.94 -27.59 49.58
C ILE A 2 -1.05 -26.17 48.99
N ALA A 3 0.08 -25.49 48.81
CA ALA A 3 0.17 -24.17 48.23
C ALA A 3 0.25 -24.27 46.70
N ALA A 4 -0.70 -23.66 45.99
CA ALA A 4 -0.65 -23.50 44.54
C ALA A 4 0.17 -22.24 44.21
N ALA A 5 1.43 -22.44 43.84
CA ALA A 5 2.32 -21.36 43.44
C ALA A 5 1.97 -20.88 42.02
N VAL A 6 1.57 -19.61 41.92
CA VAL A 6 1.41 -18.88 40.66
C VAL A 6 2.81 -18.62 40.09
N VAL A 7 3.14 -19.28 38.98
CA VAL A 7 4.38 -19.01 38.24
C VAL A 7 4.16 -17.79 37.35
N PHE A 8 4.67 -16.64 37.80
CA PHE A 8 4.81 -15.45 36.98
C PHE A 8 5.89 -15.71 35.91
N ALA A 9 5.49 -15.75 34.64
CA ALA A 9 6.42 -15.74 33.51
C ALA A 9 7.01 -14.33 33.40
N SER A 10 8.20 -14.12 33.96
CA SER A 10 8.98 -12.91 33.75
C SER A 10 9.47 -12.87 32.30
N ALA A 11 9.05 -11.84 31.57
CA ALA A 11 9.62 -11.48 30.29
C ALA A 11 11.13 -11.22 30.48
N VAL A 12 11.96 -12.10 29.94
CA VAL A 12 13.39 -11.84 29.77
C VAL A 12 13.52 -10.69 28.78
N GLY A 13 13.79 -9.50 29.31
CA GLY A 13 14.17 -8.35 28.51
C GLY A 13 15.54 -8.60 27.87
N CYS A 14 15.66 -8.34 26.57
CA CYS A 14 16.95 -8.27 25.90
C CYS A 14 17.71 -7.04 26.39
N GLY A 15 18.50 -7.20 27.46
CA GLY A 15 19.61 -6.30 27.77
C GLY A 15 20.77 -6.64 26.84
N GLY A 16 20.85 -5.99 25.68
CA GLY A 16 21.99 -6.09 24.77
C GLY A 16 23.02 -5.00 25.08
N ASP A 17 24.25 -5.42 25.38
CA ASP A 17 25.40 -4.54 25.59
C ASP A 17 25.58 -3.56 24.43
N ARG A 18 25.80 -2.28 24.75
CA ARG A 18 26.11 -1.24 23.75
C ARG A 18 27.52 -1.48 23.23
N HIS A 19 27.67 -2.26 22.16
CA HIS A 19 28.89 -2.25 21.36
C HIS A 19 29.07 -0.83 20.76
N PRO A 20 30.30 -0.26 20.77
CA PRO A 20 30.60 0.93 19.99
C PRO A 20 30.19 0.70 18.54
N ALA A 21 29.54 1.68 17.92
CA ALA A 21 29.12 1.58 16.53
C ALA A 21 30.32 1.32 15.63
N GLU A 22 30.50 0.06 15.24
CA GLU A 22 31.42 -0.33 14.20
C GLU A 22 30.86 0.19 12.88
N SER A 23 31.62 1.06 12.23
CA SER A 23 31.31 1.62 10.93
C SER A 23 31.23 0.50 9.90
N THR A 24 30.04 -0.08 9.73
CA THR A 24 29.79 -1.04 8.65
C THR A 24 30.05 -0.31 7.32
N PRO A 25 30.93 -0.83 6.45
CA PRO A 25 31.11 -0.28 5.11
C PRO A 25 29.75 -0.19 4.42
N ALA A 26 29.51 0.91 3.69
CA ALA A 26 28.27 1.07 2.94
C ALA A 26 28.02 -0.18 2.08
N PRO A 27 26.79 -0.74 2.09
CA PRO A 27 26.49 -1.93 1.30
C PRO A 27 26.78 -1.63 -0.17
N THR A 28 27.48 -2.56 -0.84
CA THR A 28 27.68 -2.50 -2.30
C THR A 28 26.32 -2.37 -2.97
N PRO A 29 26.10 -1.38 -3.86
CA PRO A 29 24.83 -1.23 -4.55
C PRO A 29 24.48 -2.54 -5.25
N ALA A 30 23.33 -3.12 -4.92
CA ALA A 30 22.83 -4.31 -5.60
C ALA A 30 22.66 -4.00 -7.11
N PRO A 31 22.89 -4.99 -8.01
CA PRO A 31 22.64 -4.79 -9.42
C PRO A 31 21.16 -4.46 -9.63
N VAL A 32 20.88 -3.23 -10.08
CA VAL A 32 19.52 -2.78 -10.38
C VAL A 32 19.13 -3.35 -11.73
N THR A 33 18.17 -4.28 -11.73
CA THR A 33 17.51 -4.68 -12.97
C THR A 33 16.57 -3.55 -13.38
N ARG A 34 16.89 -2.84 -14.46
CA ARG A 34 16.04 -1.79 -15.04
C ARG A 34 15.77 -2.12 -16.50
N SER A 35 14.59 -1.72 -16.99
CA SER A 35 14.32 -1.69 -18.42
C SER A 35 15.39 -0.88 -19.16
N ASN A 36 15.80 -1.33 -20.35
CA ASN A 36 16.70 -0.60 -21.24
C ASN A 36 15.95 0.38 -22.16
N LEU A 37 14.61 0.44 -22.08
CA LEU A 37 13.79 1.34 -22.87
C LEU A 37 13.81 2.76 -22.29
N PRO A 38 13.87 3.81 -23.14
CA PRO A 38 13.60 5.18 -22.71
C PRO A 38 12.20 5.28 -22.10
N TYR A 39 12.06 6.12 -21.06
CA TYR A 39 10.75 6.42 -20.51
C TYR A 39 9.95 7.27 -21.49
N ASP A 40 8.72 6.86 -21.79
CA ASP A 40 7.81 7.64 -22.63
C ASP A 40 7.10 8.70 -21.78
N HIS A 41 7.40 9.98 -22.06
CA HIS A 41 6.76 11.10 -21.38
C HIS A 41 5.41 11.50 -21.99
N THR A 42 5.07 10.94 -23.16
CA THR A 42 3.86 11.25 -23.92
C THR A 42 3.24 9.97 -24.47
N PRO A 43 2.80 9.06 -23.58
CA PRO A 43 2.14 7.84 -24.02
C PRO A 43 0.89 8.19 -24.82
N GLY A 44 0.69 7.53 -25.96
CA GLY A 44 -0.47 7.71 -26.83
C GLY A 44 -1.74 7.10 -26.23
N VAL A 45 -2.26 7.70 -25.16
CA VAL A 45 -3.51 7.29 -24.51
C VAL A 45 -4.69 7.93 -25.25
N ALA A 46 -5.70 7.13 -25.60
CA ALA A 46 -6.91 7.68 -26.20
C ALA A 46 -7.63 8.60 -25.19
N PRO A 47 -8.14 9.78 -25.60
CA PRO A 47 -8.80 10.70 -24.68
C PRO A 47 -9.97 10.07 -23.90
N ALA A 48 -10.66 9.10 -24.50
CA ALA A 48 -11.74 8.37 -23.84
C ALA A 48 -11.23 7.49 -22.69
N ASP A 49 -10.08 6.84 -22.86
CA ASP A 49 -9.47 5.99 -21.85
C ASP A 49 -8.97 6.85 -20.67
N GLU A 50 -8.27 7.95 -20.97
CA GLU A 50 -7.84 8.91 -19.95
C GLU A 50 -9.04 9.44 -19.14
N GLN A 51 -10.12 9.83 -19.83
CA GLN A 51 -11.32 10.31 -19.15
C GLN A 51 -11.98 9.21 -18.28
N SER A 52 -11.98 7.96 -18.75
CA SER A 52 -12.49 6.82 -17.99
C SER A 52 -11.69 6.61 -16.71
N PHE A 53 -10.35 6.67 -16.80
CA PHE A 53 -9.45 6.57 -15.66
C PHE A 53 -9.65 7.71 -14.64
N VAL A 54 -9.79 8.95 -15.12
CA VAL A 54 -10.05 10.11 -14.27
C VAL A 54 -11.39 9.94 -13.54
N ASN A 55 -12.43 9.50 -14.25
CA ASN A 55 -13.75 9.27 -13.66
C ASN A 55 -13.72 8.15 -12.61
N ALA A 56 -13.00 7.05 -12.88
CA ALA A 56 -12.81 5.95 -11.95
C ALA A 56 -12.11 6.42 -10.66
N THR A 57 -10.94 7.04 -10.79
CA THR A 57 -10.12 7.54 -9.68
C THR A 57 -10.87 8.56 -8.84
N ASN A 58 -11.59 9.50 -9.47
CA ASN A 58 -12.40 10.49 -8.77
C ASN A 58 -13.54 9.83 -7.99
N GLY A 59 -14.26 8.88 -8.59
CA GLY A 59 -15.34 8.20 -7.86
C GLY A 59 -14.82 7.36 -6.69
N PHE A 60 -13.73 6.61 -6.88
CA PHE A 60 -13.08 5.90 -5.77
C PHE A 60 -12.70 6.87 -4.64
N GLY A 61 -12.05 7.99 -4.97
CA GLY A 61 -11.64 9.01 -4.00
C GLY A 61 -12.81 9.66 -3.26
N LEU A 62 -13.88 10.02 -3.98
CA LEU A 62 -15.08 10.61 -3.39
C LEU A 62 -15.84 9.61 -2.50
N ASP A 63 -15.93 8.35 -2.93
CA ASP A 63 -16.55 7.29 -2.14
C ASP A 63 -15.79 7.05 -0.84
N LEU A 64 -14.45 7.01 -0.91
CA LEU A 64 -13.58 6.89 0.26
C LEU A 64 -13.70 8.11 1.17
N PHE A 65 -13.68 9.32 0.61
CA PHE A 65 -13.82 10.56 1.37
C PHE A 65 -15.13 10.57 2.17
N ARG A 66 -16.26 10.25 1.54
CA ARG A 66 -17.57 10.19 2.21
C ARG A 66 -17.59 9.20 3.37
N ARG A 67 -16.94 8.04 3.22
CA ARG A 67 -16.82 7.04 4.30
C ARG A 67 -15.95 7.54 5.45
N MET A 68 -14.80 8.15 5.14
CA MET A 68 -13.88 8.67 6.14
C MET A 68 -14.46 9.87 6.89
N SER A 69 -15.13 10.79 6.18
CA SER A 69 -15.75 11.98 6.77
C SER A 69 -16.94 11.64 7.67
N ALA A 70 -17.65 10.54 7.36
CA ALA A 70 -18.71 10.04 8.25
C ALA A 70 -18.16 9.42 9.55
N ALA A 71 -16.91 8.94 9.53
CA ALA A 71 -16.28 8.28 10.67
C ALA A 71 -15.45 9.23 11.56
N ASN A 72 -15.06 10.41 11.05
CA ASN A 72 -14.16 11.33 11.75
C ASN A 72 -14.42 12.79 11.34
N GLU A 73 -14.60 13.67 12.33
CA GLU A 73 -14.85 15.10 12.13
C GLU A 73 -13.57 15.95 12.02
N LYS A 74 -12.39 15.32 12.04
CA LYS A 74 -11.09 16.00 11.89
C LYS A 74 -10.74 16.24 10.42
N ASN A 75 -9.69 17.03 10.20
CA ASN A 75 -9.12 17.23 8.87
C ASN A 75 -8.73 15.89 8.21
N LEU A 76 -9.14 15.73 6.95
CA LEU A 76 -8.86 14.55 6.14
C LEU A 76 -8.05 14.95 4.91
N VAL A 77 -6.90 14.30 4.73
CA VAL A 77 -6.01 14.51 3.58
C VAL A 77 -5.52 13.16 3.09
N PHE A 78 -5.73 12.87 1.80
CA PHE A 78 -5.17 11.70 1.13
C PHE A 78 -5.11 11.95 -0.39
N SER A 79 -4.33 11.13 -1.10
CA SER A 79 -4.26 11.13 -2.57
C SER A 79 -5.04 9.94 -3.11
N PRO A 80 -6.21 10.15 -3.75
CA PRO A 80 -6.97 9.08 -4.38
C PRO A 80 -6.14 8.31 -5.42
N LEU A 81 -5.35 9.03 -6.22
CA LEU A 81 -4.52 8.44 -7.27
C LEU A 81 -3.41 7.55 -6.69
N SER A 82 -2.75 7.97 -5.62
CA SER A 82 -1.68 7.17 -5.01
C SER A 82 -2.25 5.88 -4.41
N LEU A 83 -3.41 5.96 -3.77
CA LEU A 83 -4.10 4.79 -3.23
C LEU A 83 -4.60 3.86 -4.34
N SER A 84 -5.17 4.39 -5.43
CA SER A 84 -5.61 3.56 -6.55
C SER A 84 -4.43 2.80 -7.15
N VAL A 85 -3.29 3.45 -7.42
CA VAL A 85 -2.08 2.80 -7.93
C VAL A 85 -1.59 1.69 -6.98
N ALA A 86 -1.50 1.97 -5.68
CA ALA A 86 -1.07 0.99 -4.70
C ALA A 86 -1.98 -0.25 -4.66
N LEU A 87 -3.29 -0.03 -4.68
CA LEU A 87 -4.29 -1.09 -4.67
C LEU A 87 -4.38 -1.81 -6.02
N SER A 88 -4.13 -1.16 -7.15
CA SER A 88 -4.07 -1.78 -8.47
C SER A 88 -2.94 -2.81 -8.56
N MET A 89 -1.80 -2.59 -7.89
CA MET A 89 -0.74 -3.61 -7.82
C MET A 89 -1.19 -4.86 -7.07
N ALA A 90 -1.94 -4.68 -5.96
CA ALA A 90 -2.52 -5.80 -5.23
C ALA A 90 -3.63 -6.48 -6.04
N TYR A 91 -4.45 -5.70 -6.76
CA TYR A 91 -5.50 -6.20 -7.64
C TYR A 91 -4.94 -7.06 -8.77
N ALA A 92 -3.82 -6.68 -9.37
CA ALA A 92 -3.14 -7.47 -10.40
C ALA A 92 -2.73 -8.87 -9.92
N GLY A 93 -2.54 -9.07 -8.61
CA GLY A 93 -2.27 -10.37 -8.00
C GLY A 93 -3.48 -11.06 -7.38
N ALA A 94 -4.66 -10.43 -7.38
CA ALA A 94 -5.88 -10.97 -6.78
C ALA A 94 -6.60 -11.92 -7.75
N ALA A 95 -7.41 -12.83 -7.20
CA ALA A 95 -8.24 -13.75 -7.98
C ALA A 95 -9.60 -13.96 -7.31
N GLY A 96 -10.56 -14.52 -8.07
CA GLY A 96 -11.89 -14.85 -7.58
C GLY A 96 -12.63 -13.64 -7.01
N ASP A 97 -13.29 -13.84 -5.87
CA ASP A 97 -14.11 -12.81 -5.21
C ASP A 97 -13.28 -11.58 -4.82
N THR A 98 -12.05 -11.77 -4.36
CA THR A 98 -11.14 -10.66 -4.03
C THR A 98 -10.90 -9.75 -5.23
N ALA A 99 -10.64 -10.33 -6.41
CA ALA A 99 -10.45 -9.55 -7.63
C ALA A 99 -11.74 -8.81 -8.02
N ALA A 100 -12.90 -9.46 -7.89
CA ALA A 100 -14.19 -8.86 -8.22
C ALA A 100 -14.56 -7.67 -7.31
N GLU A 101 -14.34 -7.80 -6.01
CA GLU A 101 -14.55 -6.74 -5.03
C GLU A 101 -13.60 -5.56 -5.26
N MET A 102 -12.30 -5.84 -5.48
CA MET A 102 -11.31 -4.81 -5.76
C MET A 102 -11.64 -4.03 -7.03
N LYS A 103 -12.02 -4.72 -8.12
CA LYS A 103 -12.48 -4.09 -9.36
C LYS A 103 -13.64 -3.13 -9.12
N THR A 104 -14.62 -3.58 -8.34
CA THR A 104 -15.83 -2.80 -8.03
C THR A 104 -15.47 -1.52 -7.27
N VAL A 105 -14.62 -1.62 -6.25
CA VAL A 105 -14.23 -0.47 -5.41
C VAL A 105 -13.32 0.50 -6.16
N LEU A 106 -12.34 -0.02 -6.91
CA LEU A 106 -11.40 0.80 -7.69
C LEU A 106 -12.07 1.42 -8.92
N ARG A 107 -13.22 0.90 -9.34
CA ARG A 107 -13.96 1.33 -10.54
C ARG A 107 -13.09 1.24 -11.79
N ASP A 108 -12.13 0.31 -11.79
CA ASP A 108 -11.05 0.27 -12.78
C ASP A 108 -11.59 -0.13 -14.16
N PRO A 109 -11.34 0.68 -15.21
CA PRO A 109 -11.86 0.41 -16.55
C PRO A 109 -11.02 -0.54 -17.41
N PHE A 110 -9.77 -0.87 -17.03
CA PHE A 110 -8.81 -1.50 -17.95
C PHE A 110 -8.48 -2.96 -17.65
N TRP A 111 -8.53 -3.40 -16.39
CA TRP A 111 -8.26 -4.81 -16.07
C TRP A 111 -9.53 -5.66 -16.30
N GLN A 112 -9.59 -6.20 -17.51
CA GLN A 112 -10.37 -7.36 -17.92
C GLN A 112 -9.43 -8.45 -18.42
#